data_AF-A0A139NQY3-F1
#
_entry.id   AF-A0A139NQY3-F1
#
_cell.length_a   1.000
_cell.length_b   1.000
_cell.length_c   1.000
_cell.angle_alpha   90.00
_cell.angle_beta   90.00
_cell.angle_gamma   90.00
#
_symmetry.space_group_name_H-M   'P 1'
#
loop_
_entity.id
_entity.type
_entity.pdbx_description
1 polymer ?
#
loop_
_entity_poly.entity_id
_entity_poly.type
_entity_poly.pdbx_seq_one_letter_code
_entity_poly.pdbx_strand_id
1 'polypeptide(L)'
;MKKKVFAIGVVFIIIILGGISYMTKFNISLGLERKEEKIIQHGFRLLEEQIGIYIKENYSGISKIEFSPIFIQGGKDNPPFTADVLPVIYDEEGNRAVLGGQIGKTGYPSYGLLSDLSLDFDHNDNEIIYLEDSANGLGVDIDVSDAQTLPEEAKIKNELGGTDENIRALVDTKKLKNVKKDKTGSPKAKIDYNLEIKRGEYWKWD
;
A
#
# COMPACT_ATOMS: atom_id res chain seq x y z
N MET A 1 -32.83 -15.10 -54.35
CA MET A 1 -32.45 -15.26 -52.92
C MET A 1 -31.11 -14.55 -52.66
N LYS A 2 -31.06 -13.22 -52.47
CA LYS A 2 -29.78 -12.49 -52.23
C LYS A 2 -29.96 -11.20 -51.40
N LYS A 3 -30.71 -11.25 -50.29
CA LYS A 3 -30.83 -10.11 -49.35
C LYS A 3 -31.06 -10.54 -47.90
N LYS A 4 -30.20 -11.39 -47.31
CA LYS A 4 -30.26 -11.71 -45.86
C LYS A 4 -28.90 -12.12 -45.26
N VAL A 5 -27.82 -11.37 -45.50
CA VAL A 5 -26.52 -11.68 -44.84
C VAL A 5 -25.79 -10.45 -44.28
N PHE A 6 -26.36 -9.24 -44.29
CA PHE A 6 -25.63 -8.03 -43.86
C PHE A 6 -25.89 -7.58 -42.42
N ALA A 7 -26.68 -8.32 -41.62
CA ALA A 7 -27.08 -7.88 -40.27
C ALA A 7 -26.28 -8.50 -39.11
N ILE A 8 -25.35 -9.43 -39.37
CA ILE A 8 -24.61 -10.15 -38.30
C ILE A 8 -23.20 -9.56 -38.05
N GLY A 9 -22.66 -8.74 -38.97
CA GLY A 9 -21.32 -8.14 -38.81
C GLY A 9 -21.24 -6.88 -37.94
N VAL A 10 -22.34 -6.14 -37.73
CA VAL A 10 -22.32 -4.86 -36.99
C VAL A 10 -22.47 -5.07 -35.47
N VAL A 11 -23.15 -6.14 -35.03
CA VAL A 11 -23.39 -6.40 -33.60
C VAL A 11 -22.11 -6.89 -32.88
N PHE A 12 -21.25 -7.66 -33.56
CA PHE A 12 -19.96 -8.08 -32.97
C PHE A 12 -18.95 -6.94 -32.85
N ILE A 13 -18.91 -6.01 -33.82
CA ILE A 13 -17.96 -4.89 -33.79
C ILE A 13 -18.31 -3.90 -32.66
N ILE A 14 -19.59 -3.68 -32.36
CA ILE A 14 -20.01 -2.80 -31.26
C ILE A 14 -19.69 -3.42 -29.88
N ILE A 15 -19.85 -4.74 -29.72
CA ILE A 15 -19.48 -5.44 -28.47
C ILE A 15 -17.96 -5.45 -28.28
N ILE A 16 -17.19 -5.66 -29.36
CA ILE A 16 -15.73 -5.63 -29.31
C ILE A 16 -15.21 -4.22 -29.05
N LEU A 17 -15.74 -3.17 -29.70
CA LEU A 17 -15.32 -1.79 -29.47
C LEU A 17 -15.78 -1.26 -28.10
N GLY A 18 -16.99 -1.60 -27.66
CA GLY A 18 -17.47 -1.30 -26.30
C GLY A 18 -16.66 -2.03 -25.23
N GLY A 19 -16.30 -3.29 -25.47
CA GLY A 19 -15.40 -4.08 -24.63
C GLY A 19 -13.98 -3.51 -24.59
N ILE A 20 -13.42 -3.09 -25.74
CA ILE A 20 -12.11 -2.43 -25.81
C ILE A 20 -12.14 -1.09 -25.07
N SER A 21 -13.18 -0.27 -25.27
CA SER A 21 -13.32 1.02 -24.57
C SER A 21 -13.48 0.84 -23.05
N TYR A 22 -14.24 -0.17 -22.62
CA TYR A 22 -14.36 -0.55 -21.21
C TYR A 22 -13.02 -1.03 -20.64
N MET A 23 -12.29 -1.91 -21.34
CA MET A 23 -10.95 -2.37 -20.96
C MET A 23 -9.88 -1.26 -20.97
N THR A 24 -10.08 -0.19 -21.74
CA THR A 24 -9.19 0.98 -21.69
C THR A 24 -9.43 1.86 -20.46
N LYS A 25 -10.65 1.85 -19.90
CA LYS A 25 -11.00 2.62 -18.70
C LYS A 25 -10.88 1.80 -17.40
N PHE A 26 -11.06 0.49 -17.47
CA PHE A 26 -11.09 -0.42 -16.32
C PHE A 26 -10.02 -1.51 -16.39
N ASN A 27 -9.39 -1.77 -15.25
CA ASN A 27 -8.60 -2.96 -15.01
C ASN A 27 -9.53 -4.10 -14.56
N ILE A 28 -9.89 -5.00 -15.47
CA ILE A 28 -10.89 -6.05 -15.22
C ILE A 28 -10.44 -7.03 -14.14
N SER A 29 -9.15 -7.40 -14.08
CA SER A 29 -8.66 -8.33 -13.06
C SER A 29 -8.70 -7.74 -11.66
N LEU A 30 -8.51 -6.42 -11.55
CA LEU A 30 -8.59 -5.70 -10.29
C LEU A 30 -10.00 -5.18 -10.01
N GLY A 31 -10.90 -5.14 -10.98
CA GLY A 31 -12.22 -4.52 -10.83
C GLY A 31 -12.14 -3.04 -10.41
N LEU A 32 -11.14 -2.31 -10.95
CA LEU A 32 -10.88 -0.89 -10.68
C LEU A 32 -10.93 -0.09 -11.98
N GLU A 33 -11.33 1.17 -11.92
CA GLU A 33 -11.01 2.15 -12.96
C GLU A 33 -9.50 2.43 -12.96
N ARG A 34 -8.94 2.80 -14.12
CA ARG A 34 -7.52 3.16 -14.21
C ARG A 34 -7.14 4.36 -13.33
N LYS A 35 -8.08 5.26 -13.06
CA LYS A 35 -7.84 6.37 -12.13
C LYS A 35 -7.74 5.89 -10.68
N GLU A 36 -8.56 4.91 -10.28
CA GLU A 36 -8.50 4.28 -8.96
C GLU A 36 -7.18 3.51 -8.79
N GLU A 37 -6.76 2.75 -9.82
CA GLU A 37 -5.45 2.08 -9.81
C GLU A 37 -4.30 3.09 -9.63
N LYS A 38 -4.34 4.22 -10.34
CA LYS A 38 -3.30 5.26 -10.25
C LYS A 38 -3.24 5.92 -8.87
N ILE A 39 -4.37 6.36 -8.32
CA ILE A 39 -4.37 7.02 -7.01
C ILE A 39 -3.97 6.04 -5.90
N ILE A 40 -4.34 4.75 -6.01
CA ILE A 40 -3.87 3.72 -5.08
C ILE A 40 -2.34 3.59 -5.18
N GLN A 41 -1.78 3.46 -6.38
CA GLN A 41 -0.33 3.38 -6.56
C GLN A 41 0.38 4.63 -6.02
N HIS A 42 -0.19 5.82 -6.26
CA HIS A 42 0.40 7.08 -5.82
C HIS A 42 0.36 7.24 -4.29
N GLY A 43 -0.79 7.00 -3.67
CA GLY A 43 -0.93 7.07 -2.21
C GLY A 43 -0.08 6.03 -1.49
N PHE A 44 -0.08 4.78 -1.96
CA PHE A 44 0.76 3.74 -1.38
C PHE A 44 2.25 4.00 -1.59
N ARG A 45 2.64 4.65 -2.69
CA ARG A 45 4.03 5.08 -2.87
C ARG A 45 4.48 6.01 -1.74
N LEU A 46 3.65 6.99 -1.38
CA LEU A 46 3.95 7.93 -0.31
C LEU A 46 3.89 7.24 1.07
N LEU A 47 2.94 6.33 1.29
CA LEU A 47 2.85 5.54 2.52
C LEU A 47 4.07 4.63 2.73
N GLU A 48 4.50 3.92 1.70
CA GLU A 48 5.71 3.08 1.74
C GLU A 48 6.97 3.91 2.01
N GLU A 49 7.07 5.11 1.42
CA GLU A 49 8.15 6.06 1.74
C GLU A 49 8.08 6.48 3.20
N GLN A 50 6.89 6.80 3.73
CA GLN A 50 6.68 7.23 5.11
C GLN A 50 7.14 6.15 6.11
N ILE A 51 6.64 4.92 5.96
CA ILE A 51 6.95 3.79 6.83
C ILE A 51 8.42 3.37 6.66
N GLY A 52 8.88 3.27 5.41
CA GLY A 52 10.23 2.82 5.09
C GLY A 52 11.31 3.77 5.63
N ILE A 53 11.11 5.08 5.47
CA ILE A 53 12.01 6.10 6.03
C ILE A 53 11.98 6.04 7.55
N TYR A 54 10.80 5.94 8.17
CA TYR A 54 10.69 5.85 9.62
C TYR A 54 11.51 4.68 10.18
N ILE A 55 11.30 3.47 9.66
CA ILE A 55 12.02 2.27 10.09
C ILE A 55 13.53 2.46 9.85
N LYS A 56 13.91 2.93 8.67
CA LYS A 56 15.31 3.14 8.30
C LYS A 56 16.02 4.14 9.23
N GLU A 57 15.37 5.21 9.65
CA GLU A 57 15.99 6.25 10.46
C GLU A 57 15.95 5.94 11.97
N ASN A 58 15.04 5.08 12.42
CA ASN A 58 14.81 4.82 13.85
C ASN A 58 15.23 3.43 14.32
N TYR A 59 15.73 2.58 13.42
CA TYR A 59 16.20 1.23 13.76
C TYR A 59 17.57 0.93 13.17
N SER A 60 18.52 0.54 14.01
CA SER A 60 19.80 -0.04 13.59
C SER A 60 19.68 -1.55 13.39
N GLY A 61 20.65 -2.13 12.67
CA GLY A 61 20.70 -3.57 12.40
C GLY A 61 19.80 -4.04 11.25
N ILE A 62 19.27 -3.11 10.43
CA ILE A 62 18.45 -3.42 9.25
C ILE A 62 19.32 -3.31 7.98
N SER A 63 19.27 -4.34 7.14
CA SER A 63 19.97 -4.36 5.84
C SER A 63 19.07 -3.96 4.68
N LYS A 64 17.77 -4.27 4.77
CA LYS A 64 16.80 -4.03 3.70
C LYS A 64 15.38 -3.90 4.28
N ILE A 65 14.60 -3.04 3.65
CA ILE A 65 13.16 -2.92 3.81
C ILE A 65 12.54 -3.16 2.43
N GLU A 66 11.48 -3.96 2.35
CA GLU A 66 10.65 -4.10 1.14
C GLU A 66 9.18 -4.14 1.52
N PHE A 67 8.31 -4.11 0.52
CA PHE A 67 6.86 -4.11 0.72
C PHE A 67 6.21 -5.27 -0.05
N SER A 68 5.15 -5.81 0.54
CA SER A 68 4.25 -6.72 -0.16
C SER A 68 3.61 -6.04 -1.37
N PRO A 69 2.95 -6.78 -2.27
CA PRO A 69 1.95 -6.19 -3.14
C PRO A 69 0.88 -5.46 -2.31
N ILE A 70 0.22 -4.47 -2.90
CA ILE A 70 -0.95 -3.81 -2.33
C ILE A 70 -2.15 -4.74 -2.51
N PHE A 71 -2.69 -5.23 -1.39
CA PHE A 71 -3.82 -6.15 -1.39
C PHE A 71 -5.14 -5.40 -1.30
N ILE A 72 -5.93 -5.44 -2.36
CA ILE A 72 -7.28 -4.85 -2.38
C ILE A 72 -8.35 -5.91 -2.08
N GLN A 73 -9.33 -5.53 -1.27
CA GLN A 73 -10.52 -6.33 -0.95
C GLN A 73 -11.78 -5.50 -1.08
N GLY A 74 -12.91 -6.20 -1.26
CA GLY A 74 -14.21 -5.57 -1.39
C GLY A 74 -14.35 -4.68 -2.63
N GLY A 75 -15.19 -3.65 -2.49
CA GLY A 75 -15.55 -2.70 -3.56
C GLY A 75 -17.03 -2.36 -3.55
N LYS A 76 -17.50 -1.71 -4.63
CA LYS A 76 -18.90 -1.27 -4.78
C LYS A 76 -19.93 -2.38 -4.57
N ASP A 77 -19.61 -3.58 -5.05
CA ASP A 77 -20.49 -4.75 -4.96
C ASP A 77 -20.28 -5.58 -3.69
N ASN A 78 -19.23 -5.29 -2.90
CA ASN A 78 -18.90 -6.00 -1.65
C ASN A 78 -18.14 -5.08 -0.66
N PRO A 79 -18.78 -4.06 -0.09
CA PRO A 79 -18.11 -3.15 0.85
C PRO A 79 -17.79 -3.83 2.19
N PRO A 80 -16.80 -3.31 2.95
CA PRO A 80 -15.97 -2.14 2.64
C PRO A 80 -14.89 -2.44 1.61
N PHE A 81 -14.48 -1.43 0.85
CA PHE A 81 -13.25 -1.50 0.06
C PHE A 81 -12.06 -1.25 0.99
N THR A 82 -11.08 -2.15 0.98
CA THR A 82 -9.82 -1.97 1.71
C THR A 82 -8.65 -2.15 0.76
N ALA A 83 -7.54 -1.50 1.08
CA ALA A 83 -6.26 -1.75 0.45
C ALA A 83 -5.21 -1.74 1.56
N ASP A 84 -4.36 -2.75 1.58
CA ASP A 84 -3.36 -2.95 2.64
C ASP A 84 -2.03 -3.42 2.04
N VAL A 85 -0.93 -2.96 2.62
CA VAL A 85 0.44 -3.40 2.32
C VAL A 85 1.10 -3.90 3.60
N LEU A 86 2.07 -4.81 3.48
CA LEU A 86 2.85 -5.30 4.61
C LEU A 86 4.32 -4.92 4.42
N PRO A 87 4.90 -4.10 5.31
CA PRO A 87 6.33 -3.87 5.35
C PRO A 87 7.07 -5.15 5.73
N VAL A 88 8.24 -5.35 5.15
CA VAL A 88 9.12 -6.49 5.41
C VAL A 88 10.52 -5.98 5.70
N ILE A 89 11.09 -6.43 6.82
CA ILE A 89 12.41 -6.04 7.27
C ILE A 89 13.35 -7.23 7.16
N TYR A 90 14.56 -6.96 6.68
CA TYR A 90 15.69 -7.87 6.75
C TYR A 90 16.72 -7.31 7.71
N ASP A 91 17.15 -8.12 8.68
CA ASP A 91 18.27 -7.74 9.53
C ASP A 91 19.62 -7.90 8.79
N GLU A 92 20.70 -7.44 9.42
CA GLU A 92 22.07 -7.57 8.89
C GLU A 92 22.58 -9.02 8.80
N GLU A 93 21.91 -9.97 9.46
CA GLU A 93 22.21 -11.40 9.34
C GLU A 93 21.46 -12.06 8.17
N GLY A 94 20.56 -11.33 7.51
CA GLY A 94 19.75 -11.82 6.40
C GLY A 94 18.44 -12.50 6.82
N ASN A 95 18.04 -12.42 8.09
CA ASN A 95 16.73 -12.93 8.51
C ASN A 95 15.63 -11.98 8.02
N ARG A 96 14.59 -12.54 7.41
CA ARG A 96 13.42 -11.83 6.90
C ARG A 96 12.27 -11.90 7.91
N ALA A 97 11.62 -10.76 8.17
CA ALA A 97 10.40 -10.72 8.97
C ALA A 97 9.37 -9.75 8.37
N VAL A 98 8.12 -10.21 8.31
CA VAL A 98 6.96 -9.43 7.87
C VAL A 98 6.36 -8.71 9.07
N LEU A 99 6.11 -7.41 8.93
CA LEU A 99 5.35 -6.60 9.87
C LEU A 99 3.85 -6.76 9.61
N GLY A 100 3.04 -6.50 10.63
CA GLY A 100 1.62 -6.77 10.67
C GLY A 100 1.30 -8.23 11.02
N GLY A 101 0.00 -8.53 11.03
CA GLY A 101 -0.51 -9.86 11.31
C GLY A 101 -0.42 -10.25 12.79
N GLN A 102 -0.33 -11.55 13.07
CA GLN A 102 -0.40 -12.08 14.43
C GLN A 102 0.93 -12.72 14.86
N ILE A 103 1.46 -12.30 16.01
CA ILE A 103 2.59 -12.97 16.67
C ILE A 103 2.12 -13.50 18.01
N GLY A 104 2.07 -14.83 18.14
CA GLY A 104 1.50 -15.49 19.31
C GLY A 104 0.01 -15.18 19.44
N LYS A 105 -0.37 -14.45 20.49
CA LYS A 105 -1.76 -14.03 20.75
C LYS A 105 -2.01 -12.55 20.46
N THR A 106 -0.99 -11.82 20.01
CA THR A 106 -1.05 -10.38 19.78
C THR A 106 -1.21 -10.11 18.29
N GLY A 107 -2.22 -9.33 17.92
CA GLY A 107 -2.37 -8.78 16.57
C GLY A 107 -1.66 -7.44 16.45
N TYR A 108 -1.04 -7.20 15.31
CA TYR A 108 -0.34 -5.97 14.96
C TYR A 108 -1.05 -5.25 13.81
N PRO A 109 -0.83 -3.94 13.63
CA PRO A 109 -1.54 -3.14 12.63
C PRO A 109 -1.45 -3.70 11.21
N SER A 110 -2.49 -3.44 10.41
CA SER A 110 -2.34 -3.35 8.96
C SER A 110 -1.74 -1.99 8.60
N TYR A 111 -1.29 -1.85 7.35
CA TYR A 111 -0.78 -0.59 6.83
C TYR A 111 -1.53 -0.27 5.55
N GLY A 112 -2.35 0.77 5.54
CA GLY A 112 -3.15 1.07 4.36
C GLY A 112 -4.35 1.94 4.60
N LEU A 113 -5.41 1.68 3.83
CA LEU A 113 -6.61 2.51 3.85
C LEU A 113 -7.34 2.43 5.19
N LEU A 114 -8.04 3.52 5.54
CA LEU A 114 -8.86 3.68 6.75
C LEU A 114 -8.07 3.92 8.05
N SER A 115 -6.76 3.69 8.05
CA SER A 115 -5.86 4.02 9.16
C SER A 115 -4.80 5.03 8.72
N ASP A 116 -3.88 4.61 7.86
CA ASP A 116 -2.64 5.35 7.58
C ASP A 116 -2.77 6.22 6.32
N LEU A 117 -3.73 5.89 5.45
CA LEU A 117 -3.91 6.48 4.13
C LEU A 117 -5.41 6.69 3.85
N SER A 118 -5.76 7.87 3.34
CA SER A 118 -7.07 8.15 2.77
C SER A 118 -6.93 8.69 1.36
N LEU A 119 -7.75 8.18 0.44
CA LEU A 119 -7.74 8.50 -0.98
C LEU A 119 -9.13 8.93 -1.44
N ASP A 120 -9.21 10.03 -2.15
CA ASP A 120 -10.46 10.52 -2.76
C ASP A 120 -10.16 11.28 -4.06
N PHE A 121 -11.22 11.75 -4.74
CA PHE A 121 -11.11 12.64 -5.89
C PHE A 121 -11.94 13.91 -5.66
N ASP A 122 -11.43 15.05 -6.12
CA ASP A 122 -12.23 16.28 -6.17
C ASP A 122 -13.28 16.22 -7.31
N HIS A 123 -14.07 17.29 -7.45
CA HIS A 123 -15.09 17.38 -8.50
C HIS A 123 -14.53 17.32 -9.94
N ASN A 124 -13.23 17.58 -10.12
CA ASN A 124 -12.53 17.61 -11.39
C ASN A 124 -11.69 16.34 -11.64
N ASP A 125 -11.88 15.28 -10.84
CA ASP A 125 -11.09 14.05 -10.86
C ASP A 125 -9.60 14.26 -10.52
N ASN A 126 -9.24 15.34 -9.80
CA ASN A 126 -7.90 15.48 -9.22
C ASN A 126 -7.79 14.58 -7.97
N GLU A 127 -6.61 13.97 -7.81
CA GLU A 127 -6.33 13.10 -6.67
C GLU A 127 -6.33 13.90 -5.36
N ILE A 128 -6.94 13.33 -4.32
CA ILE A 128 -6.86 13.80 -2.94
C ILE A 128 -6.21 12.68 -2.14
N ILE A 129 -5.05 12.95 -1.54
CA ILE A 129 -4.25 11.96 -0.81
C ILE A 129 -3.91 12.51 0.57
N TYR A 130 -4.32 11.78 1.59
CA TYR A 130 -4.06 12.10 2.99
C TYR A 130 -3.26 10.96 3.63
N LEU A 131 -2.16 11.31 4.30
CA LEU A 131 -1.43 10.38 5.17
C LEU A 131 -1.70 10.72 6.63
N GLU A 132 -1.62 9.74 7.53
CA GLU A 132 -1.66 10.02 8.96
C GLU A 132 -0.48 10.90 9.39
N ASP A 133 -0.81 12.02 10.04
CA ASP A 133 0.14 12.96 10.63
C ASP A 133 0.45 12.58 12.07
N SER A 134 1.35 11.59 12.20
CA SER A 134 1.88 11.15 13.49
C SER A 134 2.51 12.27 14.35
N ALA A 135 2.86 13.42 13.76
CA ALA A 135 3.42 14.55 14.51
C ALA A 135 2.34 15.33 15.26
N ASN A 136 1.12 15.37 14.72
CA ASN A 136 0.00 16.16 15.24
C ASN A 136 -1.08 15.33 15.97
N GLY A 137 -0.95 14.00 15.97
CA GLY A 137 -1.73 13.09 16.81
C GLY A 137 -2.64 12.15 16.00
N LEU A 138 -3.19 11.14 16.68
CA LEU A 138 -4.05 10.13 16.05
C LEU A 138 -5.26 10.78 15.38
N GLY A 139 -5.50 10.44 14.11
CA GLY A 139 -6.62 10.95 13.31
C GLY A 139 -6.45 12.39 12.82
N VAL A 140 -5.23 12.94 12.88
CA VAL A 140 -4.87 14.14 12.12
C VAL A 140 -4.21 13.67 10.83
N ASP A 141 -4.71 14.17 9.71
CA ASP A 141 -4.19 13.82 8.39
C ASP A 141 -3.42 15.00 7.79
N ILE A 142 -2.41 14.69 6.98
CA ILE A 142 -1.66 15.66 6.19
C ILE A 142 -1.97 15.47 4.70
N ASP A 143 -2.33 16.56 4.03
CA ASP A 143 -2.57 16.59 2.59
C ASP A 143 -1.25 16.46 1.82
N VAL A 144 -1.15 15.46 0.97
CA VAL A 144 0.00 15.18 0.12
C VAL A 144 -0.40 14.96 -1.34
N SER A 145 -1.57 15.45 -1.74
CA SER A 145 -2.16 15.23 -3.07
C SER A 145 -1.24 15.59 -4.24
N ASP A 146 -0.51 16.70 -4.13
CA ASP A 146 0.41 17.18 -5.17
C ASP A 146 1.84 16.60 -5.08
N ALA A 147 2.11 15.77 -4.06
CA ALA A 147 3.47 15.34 -3.75
C ALA A 147 3.86 14.08 -4.53
N GLN A 148 4.89 14.17 -5.37
CA GLN A 148 5.42 13.00 -6.09
C GLN A 148 6.29 12.08 -5.21
N THR A 149 6.81 12.61 -4.11
CA THR A 149 7.61 11.93 -3.09
C THR A 149 7.23 12.48 -1.73
N LEU A 150 7.42 11.69 -0.68
CA LEU A 150 7.03 12.03 0.69
C LEU A 150 7.60 13.40 1.12
N PRO A 151 6.73 14.38 1.42
CA PRO A 151 7.16 15.65 1.98
C PRO A 151 7.80 15.50 3.38
N GLU A 152 8.73 16.38 3.73
CA GLU A 152 9.43 16.36 5.04
C GLU A 152 8.46 16.55 6.22
N GLU A 153 7.40 17.33 6.00
CA GLU A 153 6.32 17.55 6.94
C GLU A 153 5.51 16.27 7.22
N ALA A 154 5.37 15.39 6.22
CA ALA A 154 4.63 14.13 6.32
C ALA A 154 5.47 12.98 6.91
N LYS A 155 6.78 13.18 7.13
CA LYS A 155 7.60 12.19 7.81
C LYS A 155 7.14 11.96 9.25
N ILE A 156 7.23 10.71 9.67
CA ILE A 156 6.91 10.31 11.04
C ILE A 156 8.01 10.77 11.98
N LYS A 157 7.66 11.66 12.90
CA LYS A 157 8.59 12.30 13.86
C LYS A 157 8.49 11.72 15.28
N ASN A 158 7.38 11.06 15.58
CA ASN A 158 7.09 10.48 16.88
C ASN A 158 7.14 8.94 16.83
N GLU A 159 6.97 8.29 17.98
CA GLU A 159 6.94 6.83 18.05
C GLU A 159 5.67 6.26 17.39
N LEU A 160 5.81 5.21 16.59
CA LEU A 160 4.68 4.45 16.05
C LEU A 160 4.43 3.24 16.95
N GLY A 161 3.63 3.42 18.00
CA GLY A 161 3.40 2.39 19.01
C GLY A 161 3.17 0.99 18.42
N GLY A 162 2.26 0.85 17.45
CA GLY A 162 1.95 -0.43 16.81
C GLY A 162 3.12 -1.05 16.03
N THR A 163 3.80 -0.27 15.19
CA THR A 163 4.97 -0.73 14.41
C THR A 163 6.15 -1.05 15.32
N ASP A 164 6.40 -0.20 16.31
CA ASP A 164 7.52 -0.34 17.22
C ASP A 164 7.37 -1.58 18.12
N GLU A 165 6.16 -1.82 18.62
CA GLU A 165 5.80 -3.03 19.35
C GLU A 165 5.91 -4.28 18.48
N ASN A 166 5.54 -4.19 17.20
CA ASN A 166 5.69 -5.31 16.28
C ASN A 166 7.15 -5.67 16.06
N ILE A 167 8.02 -4.71 15.76
CA ILE A 167 9.46 -4.94 15.58
C ILE A 167 10.06 -5.53 16.86
N ARG A 168 9.69 -4.99 18.03
CA ARG A 168 10.13 -5.53 19.32
C ARG A 168 9.75 -7.00 19.48
N ALA A 169 8.50 -7.36 19.18
CA ALA A 169 8.07 -8.76 19.27
C ALA A 169 8.79 -9.68 18.27
N LEU A 170 9.14 -9.20 17.08
CA LEU A 170 9.94 -9.94 16.11
C LEU A 170 11.37 -10.19 16.62
N VAL A 171 11.96 -9.22 17.34
CA VAL A 171 13.25 -9.39 18.01
C VAL A 171 13.16 -10.34 19.19
N ASP A 172 12.15 -10.19 20.05
CA ASP A 172 11.94 -11.03 21.24
C ASP A 172 11.70 -12.50 20.87
N THR A 173 11.00 -12.74 19.75
CA THR A 173 10.77 -14.08 19.19
C THR A 173 11.95 -14.59 18.35
N LYS A 174 13.05 -13.83 18.27
CA LYS A 174 14.29 -14.16 17.53
C LYS A 174 14.09 -14.34 16.02
N LYS A 175 13.01 -13.80 15.45
CA LYS A 175 12.81 -13.72 13.99
C LYS A 175 13.73 -12.67 13.39
N LEU A 176 13.99 -11.59 14.12
CA LEU A 176 15.01 -10.60 13.83
C LEU A 176 16.10 -10.68 14.90
N LYS A 177 17.34 -10.37 14.52
CA LYS A 177 18.48 -10.34 15.41
C LYS A 177 19.23 -9.03 15.30
N ASN A 178 19.75 -8.56 16.44
CA ASN A 178 20.55 -7.35 16.56
C ASN A 178 19.86 -6.05 16.05
N VAL A 179 18.56 -6.10 15.74
CA VAL A 179 17.75 -4.92 15.43
C VAL A 179 17.43 -4.17 16.72
N LYS A 180 17.71 -2.86 16.74
CA LYS A 180 17.49 -2.00 17.92
C LYS A 180 16.88 -0.67 17.53
N LYS A 181 15.93 -0.20 18.32
CA LYS A 181 15.37 1.15 18.17
C LYS A 181 16.38 2.17 18.67
N ASP A 182 16.91 2.99 17.77
CA ASP A 182 17.83 4.08 18.08
C ASP A 182 17.89 5.11 16.96
N LYS A 183 18.41 6.31 17.27
CA LYS A 183 18.51 7.42 16.31
C LYS A 183 19.67 7.30 15.34
N THR A 184 20.51 6.26 15.45
CA THR A 184 21.57 6.02 14.46
C THR A 184 21.00 5.42 13.19
N GLY A 185 19.90 4.66 13.33
CA GLY A 185 19.18 4.06 12.23
C GLY A 185 20.05 3.09 11.43
N SER A 186 19.61 2.80 10.22
CA SER A 186 20.28 1.94 9.25
C SER A 186 20.52 2.72 7.96
N PRO A 187 21.46 3.68 7.92
CA PRO A 187 21.65 4.58 6.77
C PRO A 187 21.96 3.84 5.46
N LYS A 188 22.55 2.65 5.55
CA LYS A 188 22.88 1.78 4.41
C LYS A 188 21.74 0.85 4.00
N ALA A 189 20.65 0.78 4.75
CA ALA A 189 19.51 -0.05 4.39
C ALA A 189 18.91 0.40 3.06
N LYS A 190 18.60 -0.57 2.21
CA LYS A 190 17.85 -0.35 0.97
C LYS A 190 16.36 -0.37 1.27
N ILE A 191 15.59 0.42 0.52
CA ILE A 191 14.13 0.40 0.57
C ILE A 191 13.65 0.04 -0.84
N ASP A 192 12.99 -1.11 -0.96
CA ASP A 192 12.44 -1.61 -2.21
C ASP A 192 10.91 -1.47 -2.18
N TYR A 193 10.41 -0.46 -2.90
CA TYR A 193 8.99 -0.13 -3.02
C TYR A 193 8.24 -1.12 -3.93
N ASN A 194 6.95 -1.37 -3.67
CA ASN A 194 6.16 -2.34 -4.43
C ASN A 194 4.71 -1.91 -4.70
N LEU A 195 4.50 -1.27 -5.85
CA LEU A 195 3.19 -0.76 -6.26
C LEU A 195 2.35 -1.78 -7.05
N GLU A 196 2.69 -3.07 -7.00
CA GLU A 196 1.88 -4.13 -7.60
C GLU A 196 0.56 -4.28 -6.81
N ILE A 197 -0.58 -4.14 -7.48
CA ILE A 197 -1.90 -4.34 -6.84
C ILE A 197 -2.39 -5.77 -7.09
N LYS A 198 -2.87 -6.44 -6.04
CA LYS A 198 -3.47 -7.77 -6.08
C LYS A 198 -4.79 -7.82 -5.34
N ARG A 199 -5.76 -8.58 -5.87
CA ARG A 199 -6.93 -8.98 -5.08
C ARG A 199 -6.54 -10.12 -4.15
N GLY A 200 -6.84 -9.98 -2.86
CA GLY A 200 -6.57 -11.04 -1.89
C GLY A 200 -6.54 -10.56 -0.46
N GLU A 201 -6.44 -11.52 0.45
CA GLU A 201 -6.33 -11.27 1.88
C GLU A 201 -4.87 -11.04 2.25
N TYR A 202 -4.51 -9.82 2.69
CA TYR A 202 -3.13 -9.47 3.03
C TYR A 202 -2.55 -10.38 4.13
N TRP A 203 -3.38 -10.81 5.09
CA TRP A 203 -2.96 -11.66 6.21
C TRP A 203 -2.65 -13.11 5.82
N LYS A 204 -2.86 -13.49 4.55
CA LYS A 204 -2.43 -14.78 3.99
C LYS A 204 -1.05 -14.70 3.31
N TRP A 205 -0.43 -13.52 3.29
CA TRP A 205 0.88 -13.33 2.68
C TRP A 205 2.01 -13.61 3.69
N ASP A 206 2.90 -14.54 3.32
CA ASP A 206 4.03 -14.99 4.13
C ASP A 206 5.37 -14.48 3.58
#